data_AF-A0A1F8GJF6-F1
#
_entry.id   AF-A0A1F8GJF6-F1
#
_cell.length_a   1.000
_cell.length_b   1.000
_cell.length_c   1.000
_cell.angle_alpha   90.00
_cell.angle_beta   90.00
_cell.angle_gamma   90.00
#
_symmetry.space_group_name_H-M   'P 1'
#
loop_
_entity.id
_entity.type
_entity.pdbx_description
1 polymer ?
#
loop_
_entity_poly.entity_id
_entity_poly.type
_entity_poly.pdbx_seq_one_letter_code
_entity_poly.pdbx_strand_id
1 'polypeptide(L)'
;MFERKRPSWWFGLGLMIFCILFLVDLANPKVFSVNLRNFDAEKYQVAYQMTKNPNFTRGEVDFYVNYGLFIRSANGFVSSFYPNTVFISSTVARSADFDIVIAHELGHIQHMHFSRSSDKKLEEAQAEADSFAAKIVGKDRVLARRRSQGYSEDSYLIRNLKK
;
A
#
# COMPACT_ATOMS: atom_id res chain seq x y z
N MET A 1 4.24 38.98 -40.24
CA MET A 1 4.36 37.62 -40.81
C MET A 1 4.70 36.69 -39.65
N PHE A 2 3.71 36.00 -39.07
CA PHE A 2 3.96 35.11 -37.93
C PHE A 2 4.35 33.72 -38.47
N GLU A 3 5.63 33.38 -38.39
CA GLU A 3 6.09 32.01 -38.60
C GLU A 3 5.48 31.10 -37.54
N ARG A 4 4.52 30.26 -37.93
CA ARG A 4 4.08 29.13 -37.11
C ARG A 4 5.26 28.15 -37.03
N LYS A 5 6.00 28.18 -35.92
CA LYS A 5 6.95 27.13 -35.56
C LYS A 5 6.18 25.80 -35.51
N ARG A 6 6.37 24.95 -36.52
CA ARG A 6 5.80 23.60 -36.53
C ARG A 6 6.41 22.85 -35.33
N PRO A 7 5.60 22.21 -34.47
CA PRO A 7 6.14 21.35 -33.42
C PRO A 7 7.04 20.30 -34.08
N SER A 8 8.25 20.10 -33.56
CA SER A 8 9.13 19.07 -34.09
C SER A 8 8.49 17.70 -33.86
N TRP A 9 8.60 16.80 -34.84
CA TRP A 9 8.09 15.44 -34.75
C TRP A 9 8.68 14.67 -33.54
N TRP A 10 9.90 15.02 -33.13
CA TRP A 10 10.54 14.59 -31.90
C TRP A 10 9.78 14.97 -30.62
N PHE A 11 9.16 16.16 -30.59
CA PHE A 11 8.32 16.59 -29.45
C PHE A 11 7.02 15.78 -29.38
N GLY A 12 6.39 15.51 -30.54
CA GLY A 12 5.21 14.65 -30.61
C GLY A 12 5.50 13.20 -30.20
N LEU A 13 6.63 12.64 -30.64
CA LEU A 13 7.08 11.29 -30.24
C LEU A 13 7.41 11.22 -28.74
N GLY A 14 8.11 12.22 -28.22
CA GLY A 14 8.42 12.32 -26.79
C GLY A 14 7.17 12.40 -25.91
N LEU A 15 6.18 13.19 -26.32
CA LEU A 15 4.89 13.29 -25.63
C LEU A 15 4.12 11.96 -25.67
N MET A 16 4.09 11.28 -26.81
CA MET A 16 3.43 9.98 -26.94
C MET A 16 4.07 8.91 -26.05
N ILE A 17 5.41 8.83 -26.03
CA ILE A 17 6.14 7.91 -25.14
C ILE A 17 5.84 8.23 -23.68
N PHE A 18 5.86 9.52 -23.30
CA PHE A 18 5.49 9.95 -21.96
C PHE A 18 4.04 9.55 -21.60
N CYS A 19 3.08 9.74 -22.50
CA CYS A 19 1.70 9.33 -22.29
C CYS A 19 1.55 7.80 -22.15
N ILE A 20 2.28 7.01 -22.94
CA ILE A 20 2.24 5.54 -22.84
C ILE A 20 2.83 5.09 -21.50
N LEU A 21 3.99 5.62 -21.11
CA LEU A 21 4.61 5.31 -19.81
C LEU A 21 3.72 5.74 -18.65
N PHE A 22 3.13 6.93 -18.74
CA PHE A 22 2.19 7.45 -17.75
C PHE A 22 0.91 6.60 -17.65
N LEU A 23 0.35 6.15 -18.78
CA LEU A 23 -0.81 5.26 -18.82
C LEU A 23 -0.49 3.85 -18.30
N VAL A 24 0.71 3.35 -18.56
CA VAL A 24 1.21 2.10 -17.98
C VAL A 24 1.31 2.24 -16.46
N ASP A 25 1.91 3.33 -15.96
CA ASP A 25 1.98 3.61 -14.52
C ASP A 25 0.60 3.78 -13.87
N LEU A 26 -0.36 4.40 -14.58
CA LEU A 26 -1.74 4.56 -14.09
C LEU A 26 -2.55 3.25 -14.10
N ALA A 27 -2.34 2.38 -15.08
CA ALA A 27 -3.07 1.11 -15.25
C ALA A 27 -2.46 -0.07 -14.46
N ASN A 28 -1.22 0.06 -14.01
CA ASN A 28 -0.36 -1.05 -13.60
C ASN A 28 -0.83 -1.88 -12.38
N PRO A 29 -1.33 -1.31 -11.27
CA PRO A 29 -1.59 -2.11 -10.08
C PRO A 29 -2.73 -3.11 -10.26
N LYS A 30 -3.91 -2.69 -10.77
CA LYS A 30 -5.08 -3.57 -10.88
C LYS A 30 -4.94 -4.60 -12.02
N VAL A 31 -4.31 -4.24 -13.14
CA VAL A 31 -4.13 -5.15 -14.29
C VAL A 31 -3.25 -6.36 -13.93
N PHE A 32 -2.21 -6.14 -13.12
CA PHE A 32 -1.31 -7.20 -12.67
C PHE A 32 -1.68 -7.78 -11.30
N SER A 33 -2.94 -7.58 -10.89
CA SER A 33 -3.46 -8.10 -9.64
C SER A 33 -4.77 -8.85 -9.85
N VAL A 34 -5.06 -9.76 -8.93
CA VAL A 34 -6.36 -10.42 -8.83
C VAL A 34 -7.08 -9.94 -7.58
N ASN A 35 -8.42 -9.83 -7.62
CA ASN A 35 -9.18 -9.53 -6.41
C ASN A 35 -8.94 -10.63 -5.35
N LEU A 36 -8.68 -10.24 -4.11
CA LEU A 36 -8.38 -11.18 -3.02
C LEU A 36 -9.51 -12.20 -2.84
N ARG A 37 -10.77 -11.81 -3.02
CA ARG A 37 -11.93 -12.73 -2.94
C ARG A 37 -11.81 -13.90 -3.92
N ASN A 38 -11.26 -13.64 -5.11
CA ASN A 38 -11.08 -14.66 -6.14
C ASN A 38 -9.78 -15.45 -5.95
N PHE A 39 -8.80 -14.88 -5.25
CA PHE A 39 -7.54 -15.55 -4.93
C PHE A 39 -7.69 -16.51 -3.75
N ASP A 40 -8.31 -16.03 -2.67
CA ASP A 40 -8.52 -16.74 -1.42
C ASP A 40 -9.71 -16.11 -0.67
N ALA A 41 -10.87 -16.77 -0.75
CA ALA A 41 -12.11 -16.26 -0.17
C ALA A 41 -12.05 -16.18 1.36
N GLU A 42 -11.33 -17.09 2.04
CA GLU A 42 -11.19 -17.08 3.49
C GLU A 42 -10.37 -15.88 3.96
N LYS A 43 -9.22 -15.63 3.31
CA LYS A 43 -8.41 -14.44 3.59
C LYS A 43 -9.13 -13.15 3.25
N TYR A 44 -9.95 -13.14 2.20
CA TYR A 44 -10.84 -12.02 1.94
C TYR A 44 -11.80 -11.77 3.10
N GLN A 45 -12.41 -12.81 3.67
CA GLN A 45 -13.30 -12.63 4.82
C GLN A 45 -12.56 -12.08 6.03
N VAL A 46 -11.35 -12.57 6.33
CA VAL A 46 -10.51 -12.02 7.40
C VAL A 46 -10.26 -10.52 7.18
N ALA A 47 -9.79 -10.14 5.99
CA ALA A 47 -9.54 -8.74 5.65
C ALA A 47 -10.81 -7.89 5.73
N TYR A 48 -11.94 -8.40 5.24
CA TYR A 48 -13.23 -7.73 5.30
C TYR A 48 -13.68 -7.48 6.75
N GLN A 49 -13.56 -8.46 7.64
CA GLN A 49 -13.91 -8.28 9.05
C GLN A 49 -13.03 -7.21 9.73
N MET A 50 -11.77 -7.06 9.33
CA MET A 50 -10.93 -5.98 9.83
C MET A 50 -11.45 -4.59 9.44
N THR A 51 -12.06 -4.44 8.26
CA THR A 51 -12.72 -3.18 7.86
C THR A 51 -13.96 -2.86 8.70
N LYS A 52 -14.50 -3.84 9.44
CA LYS A 52 -15.62 -3.65 10.37
C LYS A 52 -15.18 -3.26 11.78
N ASN A 53 -13.88 -3.16 12.03
CA ASN A 53 -13.36 -2.68 13.30
C ASN A 53 -13.84 -1.24 13.55
N PRO A 54 -14.34 -0.89 14.76
CA PRO A 54 -14.87 0.44 15.04
C PRO A 54 -13.83 1.57 14.93
N ASN A 55 -12.54 1.26 14.95
CA ASN A 55 -11.48 2.24 14.74
C ASN A 55 -11.31 2.61 13.26
N PHE A 56 -11.85 1.82 12.32
CA PHE A 56 -11.76 2.08 10.88
C PHE A 56 -13.01 2.80 10.38
N THR A 57 -12.85 3.99 9.77
CA THR A 57 -13.98 4.85 9.40
C THR A 57 -14.02 5.22 7.91
N ARG A 58 -13.18 4.60 7.07
CA ARG A 58 -13.00 5.00 5.66
C ARG A 58 -13.92 4.32 4.66
N GLY A 59 -14.85 3.49 5.13
CA GLY A 59 -15.87 2.86 4.31
C GLY A 59 -15.41 1.54 3.68
N GLU A 60 -15.91 1.24 2.48
CA GLU A 60 -15.59 0.00 1.78
C GLU A 60 -14.15 0.02 1.26
N VAL A 61 -13.48 -1.14 1.36
CA VAL A 61 -12.09 -1.33 0.94
C VAL A 61 -12.01 -2.50 -0.03
N ASP A 62 -11.34 -2.25 -1.15
CA ASP A 62 -10.97 -3.26 -2.12
C ASP A 62 -9.64 -3.92 -1.74
N PHE A 63 -9.54 -5.24 -1.93
CA PHE A 63 -8.31 -5.99 -1.67
C PHE A 63 -7.85 -6.71 -2.94
N TYR A 64 -6.59 -6.53 -3.30
CA TYR A 64 -5.98 -7.12 -4.49
C TYR A 64 -4.64 -7.78 -4.18
N VAL A 65 -4.37 -8.90 -4.83
CA VAL A 65 -3.10 -9.63 -4.75
C VAL A 65 -2.31 -9.39 -6.03
N ASN A 66 -1.15 -8.75 -5.91
CA ASN A 66 -0.23 -8.47 -7.00
C ASN A 66 0.78 -9.61 -7.20
N TYR A 67 0.98 -10.03 -8.44
CA TYR A 67 1.86 -11.16 -8.78
C TYR A 67 3.35 -10.82 -8.99
N GLY A 68 3.80 -9.61 -8.61
CA GLY A 68 5.23 -9.36 -8.40
C GLY A 68 5.93 -8.45 -9.42
N LEU A 69 5.19 -7.75 -10.28
CA LEU A 69 5.78 -6.67 -11.08
C LEU A 69 6.06 -5.40 -10.25
N PHE A 70 5.23 -5.12 -9.24
CA PHE A 70 5.28 -3.86 -8.46
C PHE A 70 5.63 -4.04 -6.99
N ILE A 71 5.56 -5.27 -6.46
CA ILE A 71 5.91 -5.58 -5.07
C ILE A 71 6.96 -6.69 -5.09
N ARG A 72 8.24 -6.31 -4.95
CA ARG A 72 9.36 -7.26 -4.91
C ARG A 72 9.64 -7.84 -3.52
N SER A 73 8.71 -7.72 -2.56
CA SER A 73 8.89 -8.15 -1.18
C SER A 73 7.59 -8.65 -0.51
N ALA A 74 7.70 -9.23 0.69
CA ALA A 74 6.56 -9.59 1.54
C ALA A 74 5.91 -8.34 2.15
N ASN A 75 5.36 -7.49 1.29
CA ASN A 75 4.81 -6.19 1.65
C ASN A 75 3.43 -5.90 1.01
N GLY A 76 2.78 -4.86 1.51
CA GLY A 76 1.58 -4.26 0.92
C GLY A 76 1.84 -2.80 0.52
N PHE A 77 0.88 -2.21 -0.17
CA PHE A 77 0.80 -0.78 -0.35
C PHE A 77 -0.64 -0.33 -0.63
N VAL A 78 -0.87 0.97 -0.45
CA VAL A 78 -2.08 1.69 -0.87
C VAL A 78 -1.69 2.80 -1.85
N SER A 79 -2.55 3.10 -2.82
CA SER A 79 -2.26 4.07 -3.88
C SER A 79 -3.22 5.25 -3.82
N SER A 80 -2.73 6.47 -4.07
CA SER A 80 -3.58 7.65 -4.26
C SER A 80 -4.50 7.54 -5.48
N PHE A 81 -4.10 6.77 -6.50
CA PHE A 81 -4.89 6.57 -7.73
C PHE A 81 -6.04 5.57 -7.53
N TYR A 82 -5.92 4.70 -6.53
CA TYR A 82 -6.94 3.73 -6.14
C TYR A 82 -7.24 3.92 -4.65
N PRO A 83 -7.95 5.01 -4.29
CA PRO A 83 -8.30 5.26 -2.90
C PRO A 83 -9.07 4.07 -2.33
N ASN A 84 -8.89 3.80 -1.04
CA ASN A 84 -9.49 2.65 -0.35
C ASN A 84 -9.21 1.29 -1.04
N THR A 85 -8.07 1.15 -1.71
CA THR A 85 -7.63 -0.13 -2.26
C THR A 85 -6.31 -0.55 -1.65
N VAL A 86 -6.27 -1.77 -1.11
CA VAL A 86 -5.07 -2.41 -0.59
C VAL A 86 -4.55 -3.39 -1.62
N PHE A 87 -3.28 -3.22 -1.99
CA PHE A 87 -2.54 -4.17 -2.81
C PHE A 87 -1.52 -4.90 -1.95
N ILE A 88 -1.53 -6.23 -1.96
CA ILE A 88 -0.55 -7.05 -1.25
C ILE A 88 0.20 -7.94 -2.23
N SER A 89 1.44 -8.30 -1.92
CA SER A 89 2.13 -9.30 -2.72
C SER A 89 1.53 -10.68 -2.51
N SER A 90 1.65 -11.53 -3.52
CA SER A 90 1.23 -12.94 -3.41
C SER A 90 1.98 -13.71 -2.30
N THR A 91 3.15 -13.23 -1.87
CA THR A 91 3.89 -13.75 -0.71
C THR A 91 3.18 -13.41 0.60
N VAL A 92 2.72 -12.16 0.79
CA VAL A 92 1.90 -11.77 1.96
C VAL A 92 0.58 -12.51 1.96
N ALA A 93 -0.05 -12.65 0.79
CA ALA A 93 -1.29 -13.40 0.65
C ALA A 93 -1.14 -14.87 1.10
N ARG A 94 0.07 -15.41 1.21
CA ARG A 94 0.33 -16.77 1.72
C ARG A 94 1.06 -16.82 3.06
N SER A 95 1.41 -15.67 3.64
CA SER A 95 2.15 -15.62 4.91
C SER A 95 1.23 -15.72 6.13
N ALA A 96 1.84 -16.08 7.27
CA ALA A 96 1.19 -16.06 8.59
C ALA A 96 0.95 -14.63 9.11
N ASP A 97 1.67 -13.65 8.57
CA ASP A 97 1.56 -12.24 8.94
C ASP A 97 0.55 -11.46 8.06
N PHE A 98 -0.23 -12.18 7.24
CA PHE A 98 -1.19 -11.58 6.31
C PHE A 98 -2.08 -10.54 7.00
N ASP A 99 -2.61 -10.90 8.15
CA ASP A 99 -3.57 -10.12 8.92
C ASP A 99 -2.92 -8.85 9.51
N ILE A 100 -1.66 -8.93 9.95
CA ILE A 100 -0.86 -7.78 10.39
C ILE A 100 -0.62 -6.81 9.24
N VAL A 101 -0.29 -7.32 8.04
CA VAL A 101 -0.09 -6.46 6.86
C VAL A 101 -1.37 -5.77 6.44
N ILE A 102 -2.49 -6.49 6.37
CA ILE A 102 -3.78 -5.87 6.06
C ILE A 102 -4.12 -4.76 7.07
N ALA A 103 -3.97 -5.03 8.37
CA ALA A 103 -4.24 -4.03 9.39
C ALA A 103 -3.33 -2.79 9.26
N HIS A 104 -2.06 -2.97 8.90
CA HIS A 104 -1.13 -1.87 8.63
C HIS A 104 -1.59 -1.02 7.42
N GLU A 105 -1.94 -1.64 6.29
CA GLU A 105 -2.40 -0.91 5.10
C GLU A 105 -3.73 -0.20 5.32
N LEU A 106 -4.63 -0.78 6.13
CA LEU A 106 -5.85 -0.10 6.58
C LEU A 106 -5.53 1.14 7.42
N GLY A 107 -4.44 1.12 8.21
CA GLY A 107 -3.91 2.29 8.90
C GLY A 107 -3.51 3.40 7.92
N HIS A 108 -2.82 3.06 6.83
CA HIS A 108 -2.51 4.05 5.79
C HIS A 108 -3.76 4.67 5.16
N ILE A 109 -4.81 3.88 4.92
CA ILE A 109 -6.10 4.39 4.44
C ILE A 109 -6.76 5.28 5.50
N GLN A 110 -6.80 4.84 6.76
CA GLN A 110 -7.40 5.57 7.88
C GLN A 110 -6.82 6.98 8.03
N HIS A 111 -5.51 7.10 7.88
CA HIS A 111 -4.77 8.35 8.06
C HIS A 111 -4.45 9.08 6.74
N MET A 112 -4.93 8.56 5.60
CA MET A 112 -4.72 9.12 4.26
C MET A 112 -3.25 9.29 3.85
N HIS A 113 -2.39 8.36 4.28
CA HIS A 113 -0.97 8.38 3.92
C HIS A 113 -0.75 7.75 2.52
N PHE A 114 -1.14 8.47 1.47
CA PHE A 114 -1.06 7.99 0.09
C PHE A 114 0.18 8.47 -0.70
N SER A 115 0.90 9.47 -0.17
CA SER A 115 2.00 10.16 -0.87
C SER A 115 3.05 10.65 0.13
N ARG A 116 4.34 10.58 -0.27
CA ARG A 116 5.50 10.82 0.60
C ARG A 116 6.31 12.00 0.06
N SER A 117 6.57 13.01 0.88
CA SER A 117 7.42 14.16 0.52
C SER A 117 8.79 14.16 1.22
N SER A 118 9.00 13.35 2.26
CA SER A 118 10.28 13.21 2.98
C SER A 118 10.34 11.92 3.81
N ASP A 119 11.55 11.49 4.17
CA ASP A 119 11.79 10.27 4.98
C ASP A 119 11.16 10.35 6.36
N LYS A 120 11.21 11.52 7.01
CA LYS A 120 10.59 11.71 8.33
C LYS A 120 9.08 11.50 8.29
N LYS A 121 8.39 12.07 7.28
CA LYS A 121 6.94 11.89 7.11
C LYS A 121 6.58 10.45 6.77
N LEU A 122 7.46 9.74 6.08
CA LEU A 122 7.30 8.31 5.84
C LEU A 122 7.38 7.54 7.16
N GLU A 123 8.38 7.81 7.99
CA GLU A 123 8.55 7.12 9.28
C GLU A 123 7.37 7.39 10.23
N GLU A 124 6.87 8.62 10.30
CA GLU A 124 5.67 8.99 11.04
C GLU A 124 4.43 8.24 10.52
N ALA A 125 4.22 8.22 9.20
CA ALA A 125 3.10 7.49 8.57
C ALA A 125 3.15 5.98 8.84
N GLN A 126 4.35 5.39 8.86
CA GLN A 126 4.56 3.98 9.21
C GLN A 126 4.22 3.72 10.68
N ALA A 127 4.62 4.61 11.59
CA ALA A 127 4.30 4.50 13.02
C ALA A 127 2.80 4.66 13.30
N GLU A 128 2.11 5.56 12.60
CA GLU A 128 0.66 5.72 12.70
C GLU A 128 -0.07 4.46 12.20
N ALA A 129 0.36 3.92 11.05
CA ALA A 129 -0.19 2.67 10.52
C ALA A 129 0.07 1.47 11.43
N ASP A 130 1.26 1.37 12.03
CA ASP A 130 1.58 0.33 13.02
C ASP A 130 0.74 0.46 14.29
N SER A 131 0.56 1.69 14.78
CA SER A 131 -0.28 1.97 15.95
C SER A 131 -1.74 1.61 15.70
N PHE A 132 -2.22 1.87 14.48
CA PHE A 132 -3.54 1.43 14.05
C PHE A 132 -3.64 -0.10 13.99
N ALA A 133 -2.66 -0.77 13.36
CA ALA A 133 -2.61 -2.22 13.29
C ALA A 133 -2.61 -2.86 14.69
N ALA A 134 -1.86 -2.29 15.63
CA ALA A 134 -1.78 -2.76 17.01
C ALA A 134 -3.15 -2.76 17.72
N LYS A 135 -4.04 -1.82 17.38
CA LYS A 135 -5.42 -1.77 17.91
C LYS A 135 -6.33 -2.87 17.34
N ILE A 136 -5.97 -3.46 16.20
CA ILE A 136 -6.76 -4.50 15.53
C ILE A 136 -6.22 -5.89 15.86
N VAL A 137 -4.92 -6.13 15.65
CA VAL A 137 -4.30 -7.46 15.73
C VAL A 137 -3.46 -7.68 17.00
N GLY A 138 -3.31 -6.65 17.83
CA GLY A 138 -2.54 -6.68 19.07
C GLY A 138 -1.11 -6.18 18.90
N LYS A 139 -0.68 -5.33 19.84
CA LYS A 139 0.64 -4.66 19.88
C LYS A 139 1.82 -5.63 19.80
N ASP A 140 1.78 -6.73 20.53
CA ASP A 140 2.90 -7.68 20.58
C ASP A 140 3.17 -8.35 19.22
N ARG A 141 2.12 -8.61 18.44
CA ARG A 141 2.25 -9.20 17.10
C ARG A 141 2.88 -8.22 16.11
N VAL A 142 2.48 -6.94 16.17
CA VAL A 142 3.08 -5.88 15.34
C VAL A 142 4.55 -5.69 15.70
N LEU A 143 4.88 -5.65 16.99
CA LEU A 143 6.26 -5.57 17.48
C LEU A 143 7.10 -6.77 17.03
N ALA A 144 6.58 -8.00 17.15
CA ALA A 144 7.26 -9.21 16.71
C ALA A 144 7.58 -9.18 15.20
N ARG A 145 6.63 -8.72 14.38
CA ARG A 145 6.85 -8.55 12.94
C ARG A 145 7.91 -7.49 12.63
N ARG A 146 7.91 -6.34 13.31
CA ARG A 146 8.94 -5.31 13.09
C ARG A 146 10.34 -5.81 13.46
N ARG A 147 10.46 -6.58 14.54
CA ARG A 147 11.72 -7.23 14.92
C ARG A 147 12.20 -8.23 13.85
N SER A 148 11.29 -9.06 13.31
CA SER A 148 11.66 -10.02 12.25
C SER A 148 12.06 -9.35 10.93
N GLN A 149 11.63 -8.11 10.70
CA GLN A 149 12.08 -7.26 9.61
C GLN A 149 13.45 -6.60 9.85
N GLY A 150 14.07 -6.80 11.02
CA GLY A 150 15.40 -6.28 11.35
C GLY A 150 15.42 -4.88 11.98
N TYR A 151 14.27 -4.34 12.41
CA TYR A 151 14.24 -3.07 13.13
C TYR A 151 14.83 -3.22 14.53
N SER A 152 15.73 -2.32 14.91
CA SER A 152 16.32 -2.29 16.25
C SER A 152 15.32 -1.78 17.30
N GLU A 153 15.57 -2.12 18.57
CA GLU A 153 14.74 -1.67 19.71
C GLU A 153 14.75 -0.13 19.88
N ASP A 154 15.79 0.54 19.38
CA ASP A 154 15.94 2.00 19.42
C ASP A 154 15.27 2.70 18.23
N SER A 155 14.84 1.94 17.22
CA SER A 155 14.15 2.51 16.05
C SER A 155 12.90 3.28 16.47
N TYR A 156 12.58 4.35 15.74
CA TYR A 156 11.41 5.16 16.05
C TYR A 156 10.12 4.33 16.02
N LEU A 157 9.97 3.41 15.05
CA LEU A 157 8.80 2.54 14.92
C LEU A 157 8.59 1.65 16.17
N ILE A 158 9.66 1.00 16.65
CA ILE A 158 9.57 0.16 17.86
C ILE A 158 9.31 1.01 19.10
N ARG A 159 9.99 2.14 19.26
CA ARG A 159 9.77 3.03 20.42
C ARG A 159 8.36 3.63 20.43
N ASN A 160 7.82 3.97 19.26
CA ASN A 160 6.47 4.52 19.13
C ASN A 160 5.43 3.47 19.55
N LEU A 161 5.54 2.24 19.02
CA LEU A 161 4.66 1.14 19.38
C LEU A 161 4.68 0.81 20.86
N LYS A 162 5.81 1.00 21.57
CA LYS A 162 5.94 0.72 23.01
C LYS A 162 5.25 1.72 23.93
N LYS A 163 5.02 2.95 23.48
CA LYS A 163 4.25 3.95 24.22
C LYS A 163 2.81 3.49 24.41
#